data_AF-A0A363ULF4-F1
#
_entry.id   AF-A0A363ULF4-F1
#
_cell.length_a   1.000
_cell.length_b   1.000
_cell.length_c   1.000
_cell.angle_alpha   90.00
_cell.angle_beta   90.00
_cell.angle_gamma   90.00
#
_symmetry.space_group_name_H-M   'P 1'
#
loop_
_entity.id
_entity.type
_entity.pdbx_description
1 polymer ?
#
loop_
_entity_poly.entity_id
_entity_poly.type
_entity_poly.pdbx_seq_one_letter_code
_entity_poly.pdbx_strand_id
1 'polypeptide(L)'
;MQPMRTTILCTLLSASLALVGCNSNHSPETTSTSEAPMTFKTLIKSGEAVAEDRLMSLYDELEPVDLDFMLGQWSGGKFDGGAEPDPINWYGKRFDSRDHVEPLLAHAPDGSIYAFDKLGAARMRMIEFRGAVTASLIYDKQPIMDYFRKVDDDTVIGAGEVKGKPGYMFFYLQRETPGGER
;
A
#
# COMPACT_ATOMS: atom_id res chain seq x y z
N MET A 1 90.65 -7.54 -1.06
CA MET A 1 90.40 -6.10 -1.27
C MET A 1 89.15 -5.70 -0.48
N GLN A 2 89.34 -4.95 0.61
CA GLN A 2 88.31 -4.14 1.30
C GLN A 2 88.21 -2.74 0.60
N PRO A 3 87.35 -1.76 0.99
CA PRO A 3 86.37 -1.66 2.11
C PRO A 3 84.96 -1.18 1.62
N MET A 4 83.87 -1.01 2.39
CA MET A 4 83.61 0.11 3.32
C MET A 4 82.26 -0.04 4.08
N ARG A 5 82.28 0.54 5.29
CA ARG A 5 81.29 0.67 6.38
C ARG A 5 79.86 1.10 5.98
N THR A 6 78.87 0.77 6.83
CA THR A 6 78.03 1.73 7.60
C THR A 6 77.07 1.02 8.56
N THR A 7 77.04 1.48 9.81
CA THR A 7 76.20 1.06 10.95
C THR A 7 74.87 1.82 10.94
N ILE A 8 73.72 1.15 11.17
CA ILE A 8 72.51 1.79 11.73
C ILE A 8 71.83 0.84 12.72
N LEU A 9 71.61 1.38 13.91
CA LEU A 9 70.92 0.83 15.09
C LEU A 9 69.45 1.29 15.06
N CYS A 10 68.47 0.40 15.26
CA CYS A 10 67.08 0.82 15.53
C CYS A 10 66.30 -0.22 16.36
N THR A 11 66.18 0.10 17.65
CA THR A 11 65.00 0.05 18.54
C THR A 11 63.99 -1.11 18.49
N LEU A 12 63.95 -1.78 19.65
CA LEU A 12 62.85 -2.47 20.35
C LEU A 12 61.43 -1.99 20.04
N LEU A 13 60.47 -2.93 19.89
CA LEU A 13 59.21 -2.89 20.64
C LEU A 13 58.49 -4.26 20.63
N SER A 14 58.32 -4.83 21.82
CA SER A 14 57.43 -5.97 22.10
C SER A 14 55.97 -5.50 22.20
N ALA A 15 55.04 -6.20 21.56
CA ALA A 15 53.61 -6.04 21.81
C ALA A 15 52.92 -7.41 21.85
N SER A 16 52.52 -7.83 23.05
CA SER A 16 51.59 -8.93 23.29
C SER A 16 50.17 -8.46 22.96
N LEU A 17 49.47 -9.17 22.07
CA LEU A 17 48.08 -8.88 21.71
C LEU A 17 47.14 -9.78 22.55
N ALA A 18 46.30 -9.16 23.37
CA ALA A 18 45.24 -9.81 24.12
C ALA A 18 44.08 -10.19 23.19
N LEU A 19 43.56 -11.42 23.32
CA LEU A 19 42.31 -11.83 22.68
C LEU A 19 41.13 -11.08 23.33
N VAL A 20 40.43 -10.27 22.54
CA VAL A 20 39.09 -9.76 22.87
C VAL A 20 38.09 -10.76 22.31
N GLY A 21 37.27 -11.33 23.20
CA GLY A 21 36.13 -12.17 22.82
C GLY A 21 35.04 -11.35 22.16
N CYS A 22 34.61 -11.75 20.96
CA CYS A 22 33.40 -11.23 20.33
C CYS A 22 32.18 -11.81 21.05
N ASN A 23 31.47 -10.96 21.81
CA ASN A 23 30.17 -11.29 22.35
C ASN A 23 29.10 -10.79 21.38
N SER A 24 28.61 -11.68 20.51
CA SER A 24 27.54 -11.38 19.55
C SER A 24 26.18 -11.52 20.22
N ASN A 25 25.71 -10.48 20.91
CA ASN A 25 24.29 -10.39 21.26
C ASN A 25 23.50 -9.94 20.02
N HIS A 26 23.03 -10.88 19.21
CA HIS A 26 21.90 -10.64 18.32
C HIS A 26 20.63 -10.94 19.12
N SER A 27 19.91 -9.89 19.52
CA SER A 27 18.50 -10.02 19.89
C SER A 27 17.70 -10.38 18.63
N PRO A 28 16.73 -11.30 18.69
CA PRO A 28 15.82 -11.48 17.57
C PRO A 28 14.95 -10.23 17.46
N GLU A 29 14.91 -9.60 16.29
CA GLU A 29 13.83 -8.67 15.94
C GLU A 29 12.52 -9.45 15.99
N THR A 30 11.74 -9.23 17.04
CA THR A 30 10.37 -9.70 17.11
C THR A 30 9.56 -8.86 16.13
N THR A 31 9.37 -9.34 14.91
CA THR A 31 8.38 -8.76 13.98
C THR A 31 7.00 -8.99 14.60
N SER A 32 6.49 -7.99 15.31
CA SER A 32 5.09 -7.96 15.72
C SER A 32 4.25 -7.90 14.45
N THR A 33 3.61 -9.02 14.09
CA THR A 33 2.65 -9.04 12.99
C THR A 33 1.49 -8.10 13.33
N SER A 34 1.25 -7.09 12.48
CA SER A 34 0.12 -6.17 12.66
C SER A 34 -1.21 -6.92 12.64
N GLU A 35 -2.15 -6.49 13.48
CA GLU A 35 -3.54 -6.99 13.48
C GLU A 35 -4.43 -6.23 12.49
N ALA A 36 -3.92 -5.19 11.84
CA ALA A 36 -4.70 -4.34 10.94
C ALA A 36 -5.35 -5.11 9.78
N PRO A 37 -4.69 -6.06 9.09
CA PRO A 37 -5.33 -6.83 8.02
C PRO A 37 -6.59 -7.59 8.49
N MET A 38 -6.52 -8.27 9.64
CA MET A 38 -7.66 -9.01 10.19
C MET A 38 -8.76 -8.09 10.72
N THR A 39 -8.36 -6.93 11.26
CA THR A 39 -9.31 -5.90 11.68
C THR A 39 -10.09 -5.37 10.48
N PHE A 40 -9.43 -5.02 9.37
CA PHE A 40 -10.12 -4.58 8.14
C PHE A 40 -11.09 -5.63 7.61
N LYS A 41 -10.72 -6.92 7.60
CA LYS A 41 -11.65 -7.99 7.21
C LYS A 41 -12.91 -8.02 8.08
N THR A 42 -12.77 -7.78 9.37
CA THR A 42 -13.89 -7.73 10.31
C THR A 42 -14.78 -6.51 10.04
N LEU A 43 -14.18 -5.34 9.80
CA LEU A 43 -14.91 -4.11 9.47
C LEU A 43 -15.64 -4.20 8.13
N ILE A 44 -14.99 -4.76 7.10
CA ILE A 44 -15.63 -5.00 5.80
C ILE A 44 -16.86 -5.91 5.97
N LYS A 45 -16.73 -6.97 6.77
CA LYS A 45 -17.82 -7.92 7.01
C LYS A 45 -18.97 -7.32 7.83
N SER A 46 -18.70 -6.41 8.76
CA SER A 46 -19.78 -5.79 9.54
C SER A 46 -20.64 -4.86 8.67
N GLY A 47 -20.03 -4.22 7.69
CA GLY A 47 -20.71 -3.23 6.83
C GLY A 47 -21.13 -1.97 7.60
N GLU A 48 -20.64 -1.79 8.82
CA GLU A 48 -20.96 -0.64 9.66
C GLU A 48 -20.13 0.59 9.26
N ALA A 49 -20.63 1.77 9.63
CA ALA A 49 -19.86 3.00 9.49
C ALA A 49 -18.67 3.00 10.46
N VAL A 50 -17.49 3.42 9.99
CA VAL A 50 -16.27 3.49 10.81
C VAL A 50 -15.69 4.89 10.72
N ALA A 51 -15.24 5.41 11.86
CA ALA A 51 -14.61 6.73 11.92
C ALA A 51 -13.30 6.78 11.13
N GLU A 52 -13.06 7.90 10.44
CA GLU A 52 -11.90 8.11 9.57
C GLU A 52 -10.56 7.94 10.31
N ASP A 53 -10.46 8.46 11.54
CA ASP A 53 -9.23 8.39 12.35
C ASP A 53 -8.85 6.94 12.71
N ARG A 54 -9.85 6.10 12.99
CA ARG A 54 -9.67 4.68 13.21
C ARG A 54 -9.20 3.97 11.93
N LEU A 55 -9.81 4.29 10.79
CA LEU A 55 -9.43 3.71 9.50
C LEU A 55 -8.01 4.10 9.10
N MET A 56 -7.64 5.38 9.27
CA MET A 56 -6.30 5.88 8.99
C MET A 56 -5.25 5.21 9.88
N SER A 57 -5.53 5.04 11.17
CA SER A 57 -4.60 4.37 12.10
C SER A 57 -4.31 2.93 11.67
N LEU A 58 -5.34 2.17 11.28
CA LEU A 58 -5.17 0.81 10.78
C LEU A 58 -4.49 0.78 9.40
N TYR A 59 -4.84 1.71 8.53
CA TYR A 59 -4.26 1.83 7.19
C TYR A 59 -2.74 2.05 7.25
N ASP A 60 -2.27 2.86 8.20
CA ASP A 60 -0.85 3.13 8.39
C ASP A 60 0.00 1.90 8.71
N GLU A 61 -0.61 0.83 9.21
CA GLU A 61 0.06 -0.44 9.53
C GLU A 61 0.10 -1.42 8.34
N LEU A 62 -0.66 -1.16 7.27
CA LEU A 62 -0.71 -2.04 6.10
C LEU A 62 0.50 -1.84 5.17
N GLU A 63 0.88 -2.91 4.47
CA GLU A 63 1.96 -2.88 3.49
C GLU A 63 1.53 -2.12 2.22
N PRO A 64 2.45 -1.40 1.53
CA PRO A 64 2.17 -0.84 0.22
C PRO A 64 2.01 -1.94 -0.84
N VAL A 65 1.38 -1.59 -1.96
CA VAL A 65 1.25 -2.45 -3.15
C VAL A 65 1.97 -1.84 -4.34
N ASP A 66 2.38 -2.66 -5.30
CA ASP A 66 2.90 -2.19 -6.58
C ASP A 66 1.80 -2.10 -7.65
N LEU A 67 2.18 -1.62 -8.84
CA LEU A 67 1.24 -1.42 -9.95
C LEU A 67 0.69 -2.73 -10.51
N ASP A 68 1.51 -3.79 -10.52
CA ASP A 68 1.15 -5.08 -11.11
C ASP A 68 0.14 -5.81 -10.23
N PHE A 69 0.27 -5.68 -8.91
CA PHE A 69 -0.67 -6.18 -7.93
C PHE A 69 -2.11 -5.68 -8.18
N MET A 70 -2.25 -4.42 -8.59
CA MET A 70 -3.54 -3.76 -8.79
C MET A 70 -4.25 -4.15 -10.08
N LEU A 71 -3.57 -4.79 -11.04
CA LEU A 71 -4.17 -5.13 -12.33
C LEU A 71 -5.40 -6.05 -12.19
N GLY A 72 -6.38 -5.83 -13.06
CA GLY A 72 -7.63 -6.59 -13.11
C GLY A 72 -8.85 -5.82 -12.62
N GLN A 73 -9.96 -6.54 -12.45
CA GLN A 73 -11.25 -6.01 -12.00
C GLN A 73 -11.47 -6.28 -10.52
N TRP A 74 -11.97 -5.27 -9.82
CA TRP A 74 -12.20 -5.29 -8.40
C TRP A 74 -13.61 -4.79 -8.09
N SER A 75 -14.35 -5.51 -7.27
CA SER A 75 -15.56 -4.99 -6.63
C SER A 75 -15.17 -4.10 -5.45
N GLY A 76 -15.99 -3.11 -5.12
CA GLY A 76 -15.68 -2.13 -4.10
C GLY A 76 -16.79 -1.93 -3.09
N GLY A 77 -16.42 -1.39 -1.94
CA GLY A 77 -17.35 -0.91 -0.92
C GLY A 77 -16.73 0.18 -0.05
N LYS A 78 -17.57 0.81 0.77
CA LYS A 78 -17.21 1.95 1.62
C LYS A 78 -17.41 1.59 3.09
N PHE A 79 -16.80 2.39 3.98
CA PHE A 79 -16.96 2.28 5.43
C PHE A 79 -17.96 3.32 5.98
N ASP A 80 -19.04 3.60 5.24
CA ASP A 80 -20.05 4.63 5.54
C ASP A 80 -21.38 4.06 6.07
N GLY A 81 -21.47 2.74 6.26
CA GLY A 81 -22.67 2.08 6.77
C GLY A 81 -23.79 1.89 5.74
N GLY A 82 -23.60 2.31 4.48
CA GLY A 82 -24.59 2.15 3.42
C GLY A 82 -25.91 2.90 3.67
N ALA A 83 -25.87 3.98 4.45
CA ALA A 83 -27.08 4.70 4.86
C ALA A 83 -27.85 5.35 3.70
N GLU A 84 -27.13 5.72 2.63
CA GLU A 84 -27.69 6.36 1.44
C GLU A 84 -27.31 5.55 0.18
N PRO A 85 -28.20 5.46 -0.81
CA PRO A 85 -27.89 4.80 -2.07
C PRO A 85 -26.77 5.54 -2.80
N ASP A 86 -25.83 4.78 -3.38
CA ASP A 86 -24.76 5.37 -4.18
C ASP A 86 -25.35 6.01 -5.46
N PRO A 87 -25.00 7.27 -5.78
CA PRO A 87 -25.63 8.02 -6.86
C PRO A 87 -25.41 7.43 -8.25
N ILE A 88 -24.38 6.58 -8.41
CA ILE A 88 -24.09 5.89 -9.66
C ILE A 88 -24.24 4.37 -9.54
N ASN A 89 -24.70 3.86 -8.39
CA ASN A 89 -24.68 2.43 -8.08
C ASN A 89 -23.28 1.83 -8.30
N TRP A 90 -22.28 2.48 -7.69
CA TRP A 90 -20.87 2.12 -7.84
C TRP A 90 -20.62 0.64 -7.48
N TYR A 91 -20.02 -0.06 -8.43
CA TYR A 91 -19.64 -1.46 -8.31
C TYR A 91 -18.17 -1.61 -7.91
N GLY A 92 -17.26 -0.83 -8.49
CA GLY A 92 -15.82 -1.03 -8.27
C GLY A 92 -14.93 -0.34 -9.29
N LYS A 93 -13.77 -0.96 -9.59
CA LYS A 93 -12.73 -0.40 -10.48
C LYS A 93 -12.15 -1.49 -11.39
N ARG A 94 -11.68 -1.11 -12.58
CA ARG A 94 -10.88 -1.98 -13.45
C ARG A 94 -9.56 -1.30 -13.82
N PHE A 95 -8.47 -2.00 -13.56
CA PHE A 95 -7.10 -1.55 -13.82
C PHE A 95 -6.55 -2.35 -15.00
N ASP A 96 -6.75 -1.85 -16.22
CA ASP A 96 -6.30 -2.52 -17.44
C ASP A 96 -4.79 -2.35 -17.64
N SER A 97 -4.25 -1.19 -17.27
CA SER A 97 -2.81 -0.92 -17.26
C SER A 97 -2.47 0.25 -16.35
N ARG A 98 -1.16 0.51 -16.17
CA ARG A 98 -0.69 1.72 -15.46
C ARG A 98 -1.22 3.03 -16.05
N ASP A 99 -1.55 3.06 -17.35
CA ASP A 99 -1.94 4.28 -18.07
C ASP A 99 -3.43 4.26 -18.49
N HIS A 100 -4.18 3.23 -18.09
CA HIS A 100 -5.61 3.15 -18.33
C HIS A 100 -6.31 2.40 -17.20
N VAL A 101 -7.10 3.14 -16.42
CA VAL A 101 -7.94 2.62 -15.34
C VAL A 101 -9.34 3.19 -15.52
N GLU A 102 -10.35 2.34 -15.34
CA GLU A 102 -11.74 2.71 -15.21
C GLU A 102 -12.08 2.80 -13.71
N PRO A 103 -12.07 4.00 -13.11
CA PRO A 103 -12.13 4.15 -11.66
C PRO A 103 -13.54 4.01 -11.08
N LEU A 104 -14.56 3.98 -11.95
CA LEU A 104 -15.97 4.04 -11.60
C LEU A 104 -16.74 3.04 -12.48
N LEU A 105 -16.61 1.76 -12.15
CA LEU A 105 -17.54 0.77 -12.66
C LEU A 105 -18.86 0.88 -11.90
N ALA A 106 -19.98 0.74 -12.60
CA ALA A 106 -21.32 0.88 -12.06
C ALA A 106 -22.24 -0.24 -12.55
N HIS A 107 -23.26 -0.57 -11.76
CA HIS A 107 -24.33 -1.46 -12.19
C HIS A 107 -25.37 -0.70 -13.01
N ALA A 108 -25.67 -1.22 -14.21
CA ALA A 108 -26.80 -0.82 -15.01
C ALA A 108 -28.12 -1.42 -14.47
N PRO A 109 -29.30 -0.90 -14.89
CA PRO A 109 -30.59 -1.44 -14.43
C PRO A 109 -30.82 -2.92 -14.75
N ASP A 110 -30.15 -3.46 -15.78
CA ASP A 110 -30.21 -4.88 -16.15
C ASP A 110 -29.21 -5.76 -15.38
N GLY A 111 -28.46 -5.18 -14.43
CA GLY A 111 -27.45 -5.84 -13.61
C GLY A 111 -26.06 -5.89 -14.24
N SER A 112 -25.91 -5.54 -15.52
CA SER A 112 -24.60 -5.50 -16.18
C SER A 112 -23.68 -4.44 -15.57
N ILE A 113 -22.37 -4.65 -15.67
CA ILE A 113 -21.35 -3.71 -15.19
C ILE A 113 -20.85 -2.88 -16.38
N TYR A 114 -20.83 -1.56 -16.24
CA TYR A 114 -20.30 -0.65 -17.25
C TYR A 114 -19.38 0.42 -16.63
N ALA A 115 -18.53 1.03 -17.46
CA ALA A 115 -17.66 2.13 -17.06
C ALA A 115 -18.43 3.46 -17.06
N PHE A 116 -18.55 4.11 -15.91
CA PHE A 116 -19.13 5.45 -15.80
C PHE A 116 -18.07 6.51 -16.14
N ASP A 117 -18.04 6.95 -17.40
CA ASP A 117 -16.97 7.76 -17.98
C ASP A 117 -17.12 9.29 -17.81
N LYS A 118 -18.26 9.76 -17.29
CA LYS A 118 -18.56 11.20 -17.17
C LYS A 118 -17.56 11.97 -16.29
N LEU A 119 -16.94 11.28 -15.33
CA LEU A 119 -15.91 11.86 -14.45
C LEU A 119 -14.48 11.63 -14.95
N GLY A 120 -14.31 10.98 -16.12
CA GLY A 120 -13.02 10.65 -16.71
C GLY A 120 -12.45 9.31 -16.24
N ALA A 121 -11.41 8.86 -16.96
CA ALA A 121 -10.59 7.72 -16.57
C ALA A 121 -9.53 8.13 -15.53
N ALA A 122 -8.64 7.21 -15.23
CA ALA A 122 -7.53 7.44 -14.32
C ALA A 122 -6.27 6.69 -14.75
N ARG A 123 -5.14 6.99 -14.09
CA ARG A 123 -3.84 6.34 -14.30
C ARG A 123 -3.18 6.02 -12.97
N MET A 124 -2.40 4.96 -12.93
CA MET A 124 -1.66 4.58 -11.72
C MET A 124 -0.24 5.11 -11.73
N ARG A 125 0.25 5.57 -10.57
CA ARG A 125 1.66 5.91 -10.33
C ARG A 125 2.07 5.43 -8.95
N MET A 126 3.36 5.21 -8.75
CA MET A 126 3.92 5.02 -7.41
C MET A 126 4.05 6.40 -6.76
N ILE A 127 3.32 6.64 -5.66
CA ILE A 127 3.32 7.90 -4.92
C ILE A 127 3.66 7.61 -3.46
N GLU A 128 4.48 8.47 -2.85
CA GLU A 128 4.71 8.45 -1.41
C GLU A 128 3.49 9.01 -0.67
N PHE A 129 2.97 8.24 0.27
CA PHE A 129 1.89 8.65 1.14
C PHE A 129 2.07 8.03 2.53
N ARG A 130 2.25 8.90 3.53
CA ARG A 130 2.37 8.55 4.95
C ARG A 130 3.51 7.56 5.22
N GLY A 131 4.69 7.84 4.67
CA GLY A 131 5.91 7.08 4.90
C GLY A 131 6.09 5.86 4.00
N ALA A 132 5.17 5.59 3.07
CA ALA A 132 5.23 4.45 2.17
C ALA A 132 5.00 4.86 0.70
N VAL A 133 5.81 4.34 -0.22
CA VAL A 133 5.59 4.49 -1.66
C VAL A 133 4.68 3.36 -2.12
N THR A 134 3.50 3.69 -2.64
CA THR A 134 2.48 2.70 -3.01
C THR A 134 1.80 3.03 -4.34
N ALA A 135 1.24 2.01 -4.99
CA ALA A 135 0.39 2.20 -6.16
C ALA A 135 -0.76 3.13 -5.77
N SER A 136 -0.93 4.17 -6.57
CA SER A 136 -1.91 5.21 -6.31
C SER A 136 -2.60 5.57 -7.62
N LEU A 137 -3.90 5.80 -7.55
CA LEU A 137 -4.72 6.18 -8.67
C LEU A 137 -4.80 7.71 -8.77
N ILE A 138 -4.57 8.26 -9.95
CA ILE A 138 -4.71 9.69 -10.24
C ILE A 138 -5.83 9.85 -11.28
N TYR A 139 -6.89 10.57 -10.94
CA TYR A 139 -8.00 10.79 -11.85
C TYR A 139 -7.62 11.83 -12.90
N ASP A 140 -7.94 11.56 -14.17
CA ASP A 140 -7.48 12.43 -15.26
C ASP A 140 -8.23 13.77 -15.29
N LYS A 141 -9.48 13.81 -14.81
CA LYS A 141 -10.34 15.01 -14.83
C LYS A 141 -10.79 15.48 -13.45
N GLN A 142 -10.55 14.70 -12.41
CA GLN A 142 -10.92 15.06 -11.05
C GLN A 142 -9.66 15.30 -10.21
N PRO A 143 -9.66 16.27 -9.29
CA PRO A 143 -8.52 16.50 -8.42
C PRO A 143 -8.53 15.50 -7.25
N ILE A 144 -8.50 14.21 -7.60
CA ILE A 144 -8.66 13.07 -6.71
C ILE A 144 -7.47 12.14 -6.86
N MET A 145 -6.95 11.66 -5.74
CA MET A 145 -5.96 10.59 -5.69
C MET A 145 -6.42 9.51 -4.72
N ASP A 146 -6.29 8.24 -5.11
CA ASP A 146 -6.54 7.10 -4.21
C ASP A 146 -5.20 6.42 -3.90
N TYR A 147 -4.85 6.29 -2.62
CA TYR A 147 -3.63 5.59 -2.18
C TYR A 147 -3.97 4.19 -1.68
N PHE A 148 -3.34 3.14 -2.21
CA PHE A 148 -3.69 1.75 -1.88
C PHE A 148 -2.74 1.12 -0.87
N ARG A 149 -3.27 0.27 0.03
CA ARG A 149 -2.47 -0.63 0.87
C ARG A 149 -3.09 -2.02 0.97
N LYS A 150 -2.23 -3.02 1.16
CA LYS A 150 -2.56 -4.45 1.11
C LYS A 150 -3.18 -4.94 2.42
N VAL A 151 -4.33 -5.60 2.32
CA VAL A 151 -4.89 -6.44 3.41
C VAL A 151 -4.51 -7.89 3.20
N ASP A 152 -4.69 -8.39 1.97
CA ASP A 152 -4.23 -9.71 1.53
C ASP A 152 -4.06 -9.70 0.00
N ASP A 153 -3.93 -10.87 -0.63
CA ASP A 153 -3.69 -10.99 -2.07
C ASP A 153 -4.88 -10.53 -2.94
N ASP A 154 -6.07 -10.47 -2.33
CA ASP A 154 -7.34 -10.19 -3.01
C ASP A 154 -8.09 -9.00 -2.40
N THR A 155 -7.51 -8.30 -1.42
CA THR A 155 -8.15 -7.18 -0.72
C THR A 155 -7.16 -6.03 -0.51
N VAL A 156 -7.57 -4.82 -0.90
CA VAL A 156 -6.85 -3.57 -0.59
C VAL A 156 -7.76 -2.54 0.03
N ILE A 157 -7.16 -1.64 0.80
CA ILE A 157 -7.80 -0.42 1.30
C ILE A 157 -7.31 0.76 0.47
N GLY A 158 -8.24 1.61 0.05
CA GLY A 158 -7.97 2.88 -0.60
C GLY A 158 -8.24 4.05 0.34
N ALA A 159 -7.28 4.96 0.47
CA ALA A 159 -7.48 6.28 1.06
C ALA A 159 -7.64 7.30 -0.07
N GLY A 160 -8.88 7.75 -0.32
CA GLY A 160 -9.22 8.73 -1.34
C GLY A 160 -9.08 10.16 -0.83
N GLU A 161 -8.16 10.92 -1.42
CA GLU A 161 -7.98 12.35 -1.19
C GLU A 161 -8.66 13.16 -2.29
N VAL A 162 -9.37 14.22 -1.91
CA VAL A 162 -9.92 15.20 -2.85
C VAL A 162 -9.33 16.56 -2.53
N LYS A 163 -8.60 17.15 -3.47
CA LYS A 163 -8.00 18.47 -3.29
C LYS A 163 -9.05 19.50 -2.85
N GLY A 164 -8.75 20.22 -1.78
CA GLY A 164 -9.62 21.27 -1.23
C GLY A 164 -10.73 20.76 -0.32
N LYS A 165 -10.80 19.44 -0.06
CA LYS A 165 -11.63 18.88 1.00
C LYS A 165 -10.74 18.35 2.13
N PRO A 166 -11.05 18.64 3.40
CA PRO A 166 -10.34 18.04 4.52
C PRO A 166 -10.71 16.55 4.65
N GLY A 167 -9.77 15.77 5.17
CA GLY A 167 -9.96 14.35 5.44
C GLY A 167 -9.85 13.45 4.20
N TYR A 168 -10.07 12.15 4.42
CA TYR A 168 -9.95 11.09 3.44
C TYR A 168 -11.22 10.24 3.39
N MET A 169 -11.63 9.88 2.19
CA MET A 169 -12.67 8.88 2.00
C MET A 169 -12.02 7.50 1.94
N PHE A 170 -12.32 6.64 2.91
CA PHE A 170 -11.86 5.26 2.90
C PHE A 170 -12.83 4.34 2.17
N PHE A 171 -12.26 3.43 1.39
CA PHE A 171 -12.98 2.38 0.70
C PHE A 171 -12.12 1.12 0.65
N TYR A 172 -12.71 -0.01 0.28
CA TYR A 172 -12.01 -1.26 0.04
C TYR A 172 -12.29 -1.75 -1.38
N LEU A 173 -11.37 -2.55 -1.90
CA LEU A 173 -11.52 -3.26 -3.16
C LEU A 173 -11.22 -4.74 -2.92
N GLN A 174 -12.05 -5.61 -3.50
CA GLN A 174 -11.88 -7.05 -3.49
C GLN A 174 -11.77 -7.59 -4.91
N ARG A 175 -10.75 -8.41 -5.17
CA ARG A 175 -10.48 -8.94 -6.51
C ARG A 175 -11.61 -9.87 -6.92
N GLU A 176 -12.11 -9.73 -8.15
CA GLU A 176 -12.99 -10.77 -8.69
C GLU A 176 -12.17 -12.00 -9.09
N THR A 177 -12.52 -13.14 -8.51
CA THR A 177 -12.00 -14.42 -8.99
C THR A 177 -12.63 -14.71 -10.35
N PRO A 178 -11.85 -15.06 -11.39
CA PRO A 178 -12.42 -15.51 -12.65
C PRO A 178 -13.24 -16.79 -12.41
N GLY A 179 -14.56 -16.71 -12.58
CA GLY A 179 -15.45 -17.89 -12.51
C GLY A 179 -16.44 -17.94 -11.35
N GLY A 180 -16.61 -16.88 -10.57
CA GLY A 180 -17.75 -16.76 -9.67
C GLY A 180 -19.03 -16.50 -10.46
N GLU A 181 -19.73 -17.56 -10.87
CA GLU A 181 -21.15 -17.46 -11.25
C GLU A 181 -21.90 -16.77 -10.09
N ARG A 182 -22.46 -15.59 -10.35
CA ARG A 182 -23.49 -14.95 -9.53
C ARG A 182 -24.84 -15.16 -10.20
#